data_AF-A0A673N4P7-F1
#
_entry.id   AF-A0A673N4P7-F1
#
_cell.length_a   1.000
_cell.length_b   1.000
_cell.length_c   1.000
_cell.angle_alpha   90.00
_cell.angle_beta   90.00
_cell.angle_gamma   90.00
#
_symmetry.space_group_name_H-M   'P 1'
#
loop_
_entity.id
_entity.type
_entity.pdbx_description
1 polymer ?
#
loop_
_entity_poly.entity_id
_entity_poly.type
_entity_poly.pdbx_seq_one_letter_code
_entity_poly.pdbx_strand_id
1 'polypeptide(L)'
;MESFTEELDDFLKCPHKPNTTEQELNRCVCVFISIYSFFSAAFTHFQNLASFFFFSNFTHKCKNHTHKMQNASHLLQNEALHSKYHKHISKANTFAIILIPFCCNATGSLFLTKRNTAVNQTIPYETDTKHTYRMNAAIHNMLPEVRVYFFFLCFRFNLALINDSDVGLKTDLITINPSQIQREYKNLEQDPDPLVERVSVYGNASLAMPAFAYTFCTGKSMKTLKVLHPIRPQQPVVFFSPLYLRTLDRFWKGRGLKEIRLSSGFMLINTALELCEHVHVYGFWPFGTDLQDNPVPYHYYDALSPHRYMHKMPEEFVRLLQLHSQGALTLHLQPCSSNTRL
;
A
#
# COMPACT_ATOMS: atom_id res chain seq x y z
N MET A 1 2.93 29.67 13.09
CA MET A 1 3.41 28.76 14.15
C MET A 1 2.36 28.61 15.25
N GLU A 2 1.54 29.64 15.50
CA GLU A 2 0.41 29.60 16.45
C GLU A 2 -0.78 28.74 15.99
N SER A 3 -1.08 28.65 14.69
CA SER A 3 -2.25 27.88 14.22
C SER A 3 -2.12 26.35 14.33
N PHE A 4 -0.89 25.82 14.42
CA PHE A 4 -0.64 24.37 14.50
C PHE A 4 -0.62 23.89 15.96
N THR A 5 -0.31 24.79 16.89
CA THR A 5 -0.45 24.55 18.33
C THR A 5 -1.91 24.61 18.78
N GLU A 6 -2.74 25.47 18.18
CA GLU A 6 -4.20 25.49 18.44
C GLU A 6 -4.91 24.21 17.98
N GLU A 7 -4.59 23.67 16.80
CA GLU A 7 -5.15 22.39 16.31
C GLU A 7 -4.81 21.20 17.23
N LEU A 8 -3.65 21.26 17.91
CA LEU A 8 -3.22 20.22 18.85
C LEU A 8 -3.91 20.35 20.22
N ASP A 9 -4.18 21.58 20.66
CA ASP A 9 -4.76 21.89 21.98
C ASP A 9 -6.28 21.68 22.01
N ASP A 10 -6.98 21.94 20.90
CA ASP A 10 -8.40 21.59 20.74
C ASP A 10 -8.62 20.08 20.60
N PHE A 11 -7.64 19.36 20.04
CA PHE A 11 -7.65 17.90 19.91
C PHE A 11 -7.49 17.18 21.27
N LEU A 12 -6.69 17.73 22.19
CA LEU A 12 -6.47 17.19 23.54
C LEU A 12 -7.65 17.39 24.50
N LYS A 13 -8.62 18.26 24.16
CA LYS A 13 -9.78 18.58 25.00
C LYS A 13 -11.03 17.75 24.67
N CYS A 14 -10.98 16.88 23.67
CA CYS A 14 -12.15 16.10 23.26
C CYS A 14 -12.36 14.88 24.19
N PRO A 15 -13.51 14.80 24.91
CA PRO A 15 -13.73 13.73 25.88
C PRO A 15 -14.27 12.48 25.16
N HIS A 16 -13.39 11.59 24.71
CA HIS A 16 -13.82 10.24 24.37
C HIS A 16 -12.83 9.18 24.88
N LYS A 17 -13.33 8.31 25.75
CA LYS A 17 -12.62 7.13 26.26
C LYS A 17 -12.53 6.08 25.13
N PRO A 18 -11.33 5.60 24.77
CA PRO A 18 -11.19 4.43 23.91
C PRO A 18 -11.57 3.17 24.68
N ASN A 19 -12.35 2.30 24.05
CA ASN A 19 -12.75 1.02 24.61
C ASN A 19 -11.57 0.03 24.47
N THR A 20 -10.91 -0.26 25.58
CA THR A 20 -9.60 -0.92 25.67
C THR A 20 -9.59 -2.43 25.40
N THR A 21 -10.70 -3.02 24.93
CA THR A 21 -10.87 -4.48 24.88
C THR A 21 -10.65 -5.13 23.50
N GLU A 22 -10.43 -4.35 22.42
CA GLU A 22 -10.22 -4.89 21.06
C GLU A 22 -8.79 -4.71 20.50
N GLN A 23 -7.89 -4.04 21.23
CA GLN A 23 -6.52 -3.73 20.77
C GLN A 23 -5.47 -4.83 21.03
N GLU A 24 -5.84 -5.99 21.60
CA GLU A 24 -4.87 -7.03 21.99
C GLU A 24 -4.64 -8.18 21.00
N LEU A 25 -5.10 -8.09 19.75
CA LEU A 25 -4.69 -9.05 18.72
C LEU A 25 -4.30 -8.31 17.44
N ASN A 26 -2.99 -8.14 17.20
CA ASN A 26 -2.30 -8.33 15.91
C ASN A 26 -0.86 -7.77 15.95
N ARG A 27 0.11 -8.59 16.37
CA ARG A 27 1.54 -8.36 16.09
C ARG A 27 1.87 -8.68 14.63
N CYS A 28 1.31 -7.92 13.69
CA CYS A 28 1.58 -8.12 12.26
C CYS A 28 2.84 -7.38 11.83
N VAL A 29 3.74 -8.09 11.13
CA VAL A 29 4.78 -7.51 10.27
C VAL A 29 4.24 -7.49 8.86
N CYS A 30 4.11 -6.29 8.29
CA CYS A 30 3.56 -6.10 6.95
C CYS A 30 4.68 -5.80 5.96
N VAL A 31 4.98 -6.76 5.08
CA VAL A 31 6.03 -6.68 4.06
C VAL A 31 5.39 -6.25 2.75
N PHE A 32 5.72 -5.04 2.30
CA PHE A 32 5.31 -4.55 1.00
C PHE A 32 6.39 -4.82 0.01
N ILE A 33 6.07 -5.43 -1.12
CA ILE A 33 7.01 -5.51 -2.24
C ILE A 33 6.31 -4.90 -3.43
N SER A 34 6.37 -3.57 -3.48
CA SER A 34 5.89 -2.79 -4.60
C SER A 34 7.07 -2.12 -5.26
N ILE A 35 7.67 -2.80 -6.24
CA ILE A 35 8.49 -2.24 -7.33
C ILE A 35 10.00 -1.97 -7.03
N TYR A 36 10.80 -3.01 -6.68
CA TYR A 36 12.24 -3.27 -7.06
C TYR A 36 13.26 -3.78 -6.05
N SER A 37 14.31 -4.45 -6.58
CA SER A 37 15.50 -5.02 -5.93
C SER A 37 16.89 -4.58 -6.49
N PHE A 38 17.82 -4.43 -5.52
CA PHE A 38 19.27 -4.71 -5.33
C PHE A 38 20.40 -4.90 -6.38
N PHE A 39 21.56 -4.18 -6.23
CA PHE A 39 22.89 -4.68 -5.69
C PHE A 39 24.11 -3.66 -5.63
N SER A 40 24.91 -3.80 -4.55
CA SER A 40 26.39 -3.63 -4.28
C SER A 40 27.21 -2.31 -4.17
N ALA A 41 27.80 -2.14 -2.95
CA ALA A 41 29.19 -1.78 -2.56
C ALA A 41 29.68 -0.33 -2.23
N ALA A 42 30.12 -0.19 -0.96
CA ALA A 42 31.35 0.48 -0.44
C ALA A 42 31.34 1.92 0.19
N PHE A 43 31.36 1.93 1.54
CA PHE A 43 32.26 2.64 2.50
C PHE A 43 32.32 4.18 2.70
N THR A 44 32.08 4.55 3.98
CA THR A 44 32.73 5.52 4.90
C THR A 44 32.48 7.05 4.92
N HIS A 45 32.08 7.48 6.13
CA HIS A 45 32.36 8.71 6.90
C HIS A 45 32.00 10.09 6.33
N PHE A 46 31.12 10.83 7.01
CA PHE A 46 31.41 12.14 7.60
C PHE A 46 30.33 12.56 8.61
N GLN A 47 30.74 13.26 9.68
CA GLN A 47 29.93 13.68 10.83
C GLN A 47 29.15 14.99 10.61
N ASN A 48 28.11 15.16 11.44
CA ASN A 48 27.58 16.39 12.07
C ASN A 48 26.26 17.03 11.58
N LEU A 49 25.24 16.85 12.43
CA LEU A 49 24.39 17.85 13.12
C LEU A 49 23.80 19.03 12.31
N ALA A 50 22.56 18.88 11.83
CA ALA A 50 21.62 20.02 11.62
C ALA A 50 20.14 19.59 11.46
N SER A 51 19.61 18.71 12.32
CA SER A 51 18.25 18.16 12.13
C SER A 51 17.26 18.67 13.15
N PHE A 52 16.81 19.92 12.99
CA PHE A 52 15.53 20.36 13.60
C PHE A 52 14.81 21.50 12.84
N PHE A 53 15.48 22.20 11.91
CA PHE A 53 14.88 23.34 11.17
C PHE A 53 14.39 23.01 9.75
N PHE A 54 14.60 21.79 9.23
CA PHE A 54 14.43 21.50 7.80
C PHE A 54 12.97 21.28 7.33
N PHE A 55 12.02 20.99 8.23
CA PHE A 55 10.70 20.49 7.80
C PHE A 55 9.65 21.57 7.47
N SER A 56 9.76 22.81 7.97
CA SER A 56 8.70 23.82 7.72
C SER A 56 8.78 24.50 6.35
N ASN A 57 9.97 24.55 5.72
CA ASN A 57 10.17 25.22 4.43
C ASN A 57 10.10 24.29 3.20
N PHE A 58 9.94 22.98 3.38
CA PHE A 58 10.03 22.00 2.29
C PHE A 58 8.75 21.90 1.44
N THR A 59 7.60 22.35 1.96
CA THR A 59 6.29 22.19 1.30
C THR A 59 6.02 23.20 0.19
N HIS A 60 6.76 24.32 0.11
CA HIS A 60 6.38 25.44 -0.77
C HIS A 60 7.19 25.59 -2.08
N LYS A 61 8.27 24.82 -2.29
CA LYS A 61 9.25 25.09 -3.38
C LYS A 61 9.68 23.89 -4.24
N CYS A 62 8.87 22.83 -4.30
CA CYS A 62 9.32 21.57 -4.92
C CYS A 62 8.67 21.23 -6.27
N LYS A 63 9.03 21.96 -7.35
CA LYS A 63 8.60 21.67 -8.74
C LYS A 63 9.65 21.04 -9.67
N ASN A 64 10.94 20.98 -9.29
CA ASN A 64 12.03 20.29 -10.03
C ASN A 64 12.95 19.53 -9.05
N HIS A 65 12.57 18.34 -8.57
CA HIS A 65 13.10 17.79 -7.30
C HIS A 65 13.46 16.30 -7.27
N THR A 66 13.73 15.60 -8.38
CA THR A 66 14.18 14.19 -8.31
C THR A 66 15.49 14.04 -7.52
N HIS A 67 16.56 14.74 -7.93
CA HIS A 67 17.84 14.74 -7.19
C HIS A 67 17.71 15.28 -5.76
N LYS A 68 16.83 16.26 -5.51
CA LYS A 68 16.65 16.82 -4.16
C LYS A 68 15.87 15.89 -3.23
N MET A 69 14.91 15.12 -3.75
CA MET A 69 14.22 14.05 -3.02
C MET A 69 15.17 12.88 -2.74
N GLN A 70 15.99 12.50 -3.71
CA GLN A 70 17.04 11.48 -3.53
C GLN A 70 18.07 11.92 -2.47
N ASN A 71 18.52 13.18 -2.50
CA ASN A 71 19.43 13.74 -1.50
C ASN A 71 18.81 13.78 -0.10
N ALA A 72 17.52 14.10 0.03
CA ALA A 72 16.82 14.04 1.32
C ALA A 72 16.72 12.60 1.85
N SER A 73 16.48 11.62 0.96
CA SER A 73 16.53 10.20 1.30
C SER A 73 17.93 9.78 1.77
N HIS A 74 18.98 10.22 1.07
CA HIS A 74 20.38 9.96 1.44
C HIS A 74 20.73 10.53 2.83
N LEU A 75 20.27 11.73 3.15
CA LEU A 75 20.48 12.36 4.47
C LEU A 75 19.75 11.63 5.60
N LEU A 76 18.50 11.21 5.38
CA LEU A 76 17.75 10.43 6.37
C LEU A 76 18.32 9.02 6.59
N GLN A 77 19.02 8.47 5.60
CA GLN A 77 19.72 7.18 5.71
C GLN A 77 21.09 7.29 6.42
N ASN A 78 21.82 8.39 6.22
CA ASN A 78 23.19 8.55 6.73
C ASN A 78 23.29 9.09 8.17
N GLU A 79 22.21 9.63 8.74
CA GLU A 79 22.23 9.94 10.16
C GLU A 79 22.32 8.65 10.98
N ALA A 80 23.26 8.63 11.92
CA ALA A 80 23.46 7.63 12.98
C ALA A 80 22.25 7.53 13.95
N LEU A 81 21.04 7.48 13.42
CA LEU A 81 19.77 7.32 14.13
C LEU A 81 19.54 5.87 14.54
N HIS A 82 20.22 4.90 13.93
CA HIS A 82 20.15 3.47 14.31
C HIS A 82 20.38 3.23 15.82
N SER A 83 21.16 4.08 16.51
CA SER A 83 21.40 4.00 17.96
C SER A 83 20.35 4.73 18.82
N LYS A 84 19.50 5.59 18.24
CA LYS A 84 18.47 6.37 18.95
C LYS A 84 17.03 5.89 18.69
N TYR A 85 16.83 4.95 17.77
CA TYR A 85 15.51 4.39 17.40
C TYR A 85 14.73 3.76 18.57
N HIS A 86 15.41 3.31 19.63
CA HIS A 86 14.72 2.72 20.80
C HIS A 86 13.98 3.72 21.70
N LYS A 87 14.16 5.05 21.52
CA LYS A 87 13.52 6.06 22.40
C LYS A 87 12.34 6.83 21.79
N HIS A 88 11.92 6.54 20.55
CA HIS A 88 10.77 7.21 19.90
C HIS A 88 9.59 6.29 19.57
N ILE A 89 9.59 5.06 20.10
CA ILE A 89 8.49 4.10 20.01
C ILE A 89 7.15 4.72 20.47
N SER A 90 7.15 5.67 21.42
CA SER A 90 5.91 6.27 21.90
C SER A 90 5.28 7.31 20.96
N LYS A 91 6.02 7.93 20.02
CA LYS A 91 5.48 8.94 19.09
C LYS A 91 5.05 8.35 17.75
N ALA A 92 5.77 7.33 17.25
CA ALA A 92 5.35 6.52 16.10
C ALA A 92 3.99 5.85 16.34
N ASN A 93 3.81 5.34 17.57
CA ASN A 93 2.53 4.81 18.04
C ASN A 93 1.43 5.87 17.96
N THR A 94 1.66 7.14 18.30
CA THR A 94 0.60 8.16 18.25
C THR A 94 0.09 8.43 16.83
N PHE A 95 0.95 8.42 15.81
CA PHE A 95 0.53 8.76 14.43
C PHE A 95 -0.19 7.60 13.72
N ALA A 96 0.29 6.36 13.87
CA ALA A 96 -0.37 5.17 13.33
C ALA A 96 -1.63 4.77 14.13
N ILE A 97 -1.61 4.89 15.46
CA ILE A 97 -2.72 4.47 16.34
C ILE A 97 -3.87 5.50 16.36
N ILE A 98 -3.64 6.79 16.13
CA ILE A 98 -4.66 7.84 16.35
C ILE A 98 -5.14 8.54 15.06
N LEU A 99 -4.37 8.58 13.96
CA LEU A 99 -4.75 9.41 12.80
C LEU A 99 -5.42 8.65 11.64
N ILE A 100 -5.05 7.39 11.40
CA ILE A 100 -5.57 6.59 10.27
C ILE A 100 -6.83 5.77 10.65
N PRO A 101 -6.91 5.12 11.84
CA PRO A 101 -8.12 4.39 12.24
C PRO A 101 -9.37 5.26 12.41
N PHE A 102 -9.19 6.58 12.60
CA PHE A 102 -10.31 7.53 12.72
C PHE A 102 -10.83 8.03 11.36
N CYS A 103 -10.07 7.83 10.27
CA CYS A 103 -10.53 8.18 8.92
C CYS A 103 -10.97 6.95 8.12
N CYS A 104 -10.38 5.79 8.39
CA CYS A 104 -10.59 4.54 7.64
C CYS A 104 -10.74 3.35 8.60
N ASN A 105 -11.44 2.30 8.17
CA ASN A 105 -11.59 1.05 8.93
C ASN A 105 -11.20 -0.14 8.04
N ALA A 106 -9.91 -0.38 7.88
CA ALA A 106 -9.39 -1.46 7.05
C ALA A 106 -9.96 -2.82 7.47
N THR A 107 -10.00 -3.11 8.77
CA THR A 107 -10.45 -4.39 9.34
C THR A 107 -11.85 -4.80 8.91
N GLY A 108 -12.77 -3.84 8.76
CA GLY A 108 -14.18 -4.11 8.40
C GLY A 108 -14.57 -3.72 6.98
N SER A 109 -13.83 -2.81 6.34
CA SER A 109 -14.29 -2.11 5.13
C SER A 109 -13.33 -2.11 3.97
N LEU A 110 -12.12 -2.68 4.09
CA LEU A 110 -11.16 -2.74 2.97
C LEU A 110 -11.71 -3.50 1.76
N PHE A 111 -12.37 -4.63 1.99
CA PHE A 111 -12.95 -5.48 0.95
C PHE A 111 -14.46 -5.58 1.07
N LEU A 112 -15.13 -5.80 -0.05
CA LEU A 112 -16.53 -6.21 -0.06
C LEU A 112 -16.63 -7.67 0.38
N THR A 113 -17.54 -7.94 1.31
CA THR A 113 -17.83 -9.24 1.91
C THR A 113 -19.33 -9.45 1.94
N LYS A 114 -19.79 -10.68 2.17
CA LYS A 114 -21.23 -10.95 2.39
C LYS A 114 -21.79 -10.20 3.60
N ARG A 115 -20.94 -9.87 4.57
CA ARG A 115 -21.35 -9.17 5.81
C ARG A 115 -21.56 -7.67 5.60
N ASN A 116 -20.74 -7.03 4.77
CA ASN A 116 -20.77 -5.57 4.57
C ASN A 116 -21.41 -5.14 3.24
N THR A 117 -21.87 -6.10 2.44
CA THR A 117 -22.50 -5.84 1.15
C THR A 117 -23.75 -6.70 1.01
N ALA A 118 -24.92 -6.10 0.82
CA ALA A 118 -26.17 -6.81 0.61
C ALA A 118 -26.45 -7.08 -0.87
N VAL A 119 -27.21 -8.14 -1.16
CA VAL A 119 -27.83 -8.34 -2.48
C VAL A 119 -28.71 -7.14 -2.80
N ASN A 120 -28.70 -6.69 -4.05
CA ASN A 120 -29.34 -5.47 -4.55
C ASN A 120 -28.77 -4.15 -4.02
N GLN A 121 -27.73 -4.17 -3.19
CA GLN A 121 -27.05 -2.93 -2.78
C GLN A 121 -26.40 -2.25 -4.00
N THR A 122 -26.57 -0.94 -4.07
CA THR A 122 -25.90 -0.10 -5.06
C THR A 122 -24.49 0.23 -4.59
N ILE A 123 -23.50 -0.23 -5.35
CA ILE A 123 -22.08 -0.01 -5.14
C ILE A 123 -21.62 1.15 -6.03
N PRO A 124 -21.17 2.28 -5.48
CA PRO A 124 -20.63 3.37 -6.27
C PRO A 124 -19.25 3.01 -6.81
N TYR A 125 -18.83 3.64 -7.90
CA TYR A 125 -17.44 3.55 -8.33
C TYR A 125 -16.56 4.53 -7.55
N GLU A 126 -15.27 4.19 -7.44
CA GLU A 126 -14.26 5.02 -6.78
C GLU A 126 -14.06 6.34 -7.54
N THR A 127 -13.95 6.27 -8.87
CA THR A 127 -13.57 7.41 -9.72
C THR A 127 -14.71 7.95 -10.60
N ASP A 128 -15.84 7.23 -10.69
CA ASP A 128 -16.99 7.59 -11.50
C ASP A 128 -18.20 7.86 -10.61
N THR A 129 -18.71 9.10 -10.66
CA THR A 129 -19.85 9.55 -9.86
C THR A 129 -21.20 9.37 -10.55
N LYS A 130 -21.21 9.04 -11.85
CA LYS A 130 -22.43 8.93 -12.66
C LYS A 130 -22.96 7.50 -12.69
N HIS A 131 -22.06 6.53 -12.60
CA HIS A 131 -22.41 5.12 -12.67
C HIS A 131 -22.35 4.45 -11.31
N THR A 132 -23.12 3.37 -11.17
CA THR A 132 -23.10 2.49 -10.01
C THR A 132 -23.26 1.04 -10.47
N TYR A 133 -22.91 0.10 -9.60
CA TYR A 133 -23.11 -1.32 -9.82
C TYR A 133 -24.12 -1.86 -8.82
N ARG A 134 -25.19 -2.51 -9.29
CA ARG A 134 -26.13 -3.19 -8.41
C ARG A 134 -25.63 -4.60 -8.11
N MET A 135 -25.31 -4.87 -6.85
CA MET A 135 -24.84 -6.19 -6.41
C MET A 135 -25.89 -7.25 -6.71
N ASN A 136 -25.56 -8.23 -7.54
CA ASN A 136 -26.46 -9.35 -7.84
C ASN A 136 -26.15 -10.57 -6.94
N ALA A 137 -27.12 -11.46 -6.81
CA ALA A 137 -27.01 -12.64 -5.95
C ALA A 137 -25.87 -13.59 -6.35
N ALA A 138 -25.62 -13.76 -7.66
CA ALA A 138 -24.57 -14.66 -8.15
C ALA A 138 -23.17 -14.20 -7.71
N ILE A 139 -22.86 -12.91 -7.86
CA ILE A 139 -21.58 -12.34 -7.39
C ILE A 139 -21.53 -12.30 -5.87
N HIS A 140 -22.60 -11.87 -5.21
CA HIS A 140 -22.68 -11.83 -3.75
C HIS A 140 -22.38 -13.19 -3.11
N ASN A 141 -22.89 -14.29 -3.69
CA ASN A 141 -22.65 -15.64 -3.19
C ASN A 141 -21.18 -16.08 -3.24
N MET A 142 -20.38 -15.47 -4.12
CA MET A 142 -18.94 -15.72 -4.25
C MET A 142 -18.07 -14.73 -3.45
N LEU A 143 -18.66 -13.74 -2.77
CA LEU A 143 -17.92 -12.87 -1.86
C LEU A 143 -17.47 -13.65 -0.61
N PRO A 144 -16.34 -13.28 0.02
CA PRO A 144 -15.89 -13.94 1.23
C PRO A 144 -16.86 -13.71 2.41
N GLU A 145 -16.99 -14.74 3.27
CA GLU A 145 -17.79 -14.73 4.51
C GLU A 145 -17.10 -13.98 5.65
N VAL A 146 -15.77 -14.12 5.76
CA VAL A 146 -15.01 -13.77 6.96
C VAL A 146 -14.19 -12.50 6.74
N ARG A 147 -13.91 -11.78 7.84
CA ARG A 147 -12.79 -10.84 7.89
C ARG A 147 -11.53 -11.63 7.57
N VAL A 148 -10.70 -11.09 6.69
CA VAL A 148 -9.43 -11.73 6.38
C VAL A 148 -8.53 -11.49 7.59
N TYR A 149 -8.46 -12.47 8.49
CA TYR A 149 -7.62 -12.42 9.68
C TYR A 149 -6.22 -12.82 9.28
N PHE A 150 -5.26 -11.97 9.61
CA PHE A 150 -3.87 -12.21 9.29
C PHE A 150 -3.04 -12.00 10.55
N PHE A 151 -2.22 -12.98 10.91
CA PHE A 151 -1.25 -12.86 12.01
C PHE A 151 0.10 -12.33 11.53
N PHE A 152 0.40 -12.48 10.23
CA PHE A 152 1.50 -11.86 9.49
C PHE A 152 1.05 -11.62 8.06
N LEU A 153 1.51 -10.53 7.43
CA LEU A 153 0.97 -10.08 6.15
C LEU A 153 2.07 -9.74 5.15
N CYS A 154 2.10 -10.45 4.04
CA CYS A 154 2.90 -10.06 2.87
C CYS A 154 1.96 -9.59 1.75
N PHE A 155 2.05 -8.31 1.43
CA PHE A 155 1.26 -7.66 0.39
C PHE A 155 2.11 -7.47 -0.87
N ARG A 156 1.65 -8.07 -1.97
CA ARG A 156 2.26 -7.97 -3.29
C ARG A 156 1.32 -7.30 -4.29
N PHE A 157 1.86 -6.90 -5.43
CA PHE A 157 1.14 -6.08 -6.38
C PHE A 157 1.19 -6.66 -7.79
N ASN A 158 0.08 -6.51 -8.52
CA ASN A 158 -0.04 -6.66 -9.96
C ASN A 158 0.53 -7.96 -10.53
N LEU A 159 0.25 -9.11 -9.89
CA LEU A 159 0.80 -10.41 -10.28
C LEU A 159 2.32 -10.35 -10.52
N ALA A 160 3.06 -9.67 -9.64
CA ALA A 160 4.51 -9.59 -9.74
C ALA A 160 5.17 -10.96 -9.54
N LEU A 161 6.27 -11.23 -10.26
CA LEU A 161 7.04 -12.47 -10.08
C LEU A 161 7.61 -12.53 -8.66
N ILE A 162 7.84 -13.75 -8.15
CA ILE A 162 8.44 -13.99 -6.83
C ILE A 162 9.69 -14.84 -6.98
N ASN A 163 10.66 -14.64 -6.11
CA ASN A 163 11.90 -15.40 -6.01
C ASN A 163 12.38 -15.39 -4.56
N ASP A 164 13.27 -16.30 -4.19
CA ASP A 164 13.83 -16.42 -2.84
C ASP A 164 15.06 -15.52 -2.60
N SER A 165 15.64 -14.94 -3.65
CA SER A 165 16.85 -14.11 -3.55
C SER A 165 16.58 -12.68 -3.08
N ASP A 166 15.53 -12.06 -3.62
CA ASP A 166 15.33 -10.61 -3.52
C ASP A 166 13.98 -10.26 -2.88
N VAL A 167 12.92 -10.89 -3.39
CA VAL A 167 11.54 -10.49 -3.06
C VAL A 167 10.83 -11.50 -2.16
N GLY A 168 11.47 -12.60 -1.81
CA GLY A 168 10.88 -13.68 -1.02
C GLY A 168 9.71 -14.40 -1.71
N LEU A 169 9.31 -15.53 -1.12
CA LEU A 169 8.26 -16.40 -1.66
C LEU A 169 6.89 -16.18 -0.98
N LYS A 170 6.89 -15.70 0.27
CA LYS A 170 5.67 -15.52 1.05
C LYS A 170 4.72 -14.53 0.40
N THR A 171 3.43 -14.86 0.31
CA THR A 171 2.38 -13.98 -0.21
C THR A 171 1.09 -14.28 0.54
N ASP A 172 0.46 -13.27 1.14
CA ASP A 172 -0.83 -13.41 1.82
C ASP A 172 -1.95 -12.67 1.07
N LEU A 173 -1.59 -11.57 0.41
CA LEU A 173 -2.45 -10.80 -0.47
C LEU A 173 -1.66 -10.39 -1.71
N ILE A 174 -2.25 -10.52 -2.89
CA ILE A 174 -1.69 -9.95 -4.11
C ILE A 174 -2.75 -9.24 -4.92
N THR A 175 -2.42 -8.04 -5.42
CA THR A 175 -3.34 -7.33 -6.30
C THR A 175 -3.30 -7.85 -7.72
N ILE A 176 -4.45 -7.81 -8.40
CA ILE A 176 -4.55 -8.03 -9.84
C ILE A 176 -5.21 -6.79 -10.45
N ASN A 177 -4.50 -6.10 -11.33
CA ASN A 177 -5.08 -4.98 -12.05
C ASN A 177 -6.00 -5.52 -13.16
N PRO A 178 -7.28 -5.07 -13.25
CA PRO A 178 -8.17 -5.46 -14.33
C PRO A 178 -7.57 -5.22 -15.74
N SER A 179 -6.75 -4.19 -15.94
CA SER A 179 -6.08 -3.98 -17.23
C SER A 179 -5.04 -5.05 -17.57
N GLN A 180 -4.41 -5.66 -16.56
CA GLN A 180 -3.49 -6.80 -16.75
C GLN A 180 -4.24 -8.02 -17.28
N ILE A 181 -5.44 -8.28 -16.73
CA ILE A 181 -6.32 -9.35 -17.23
C ILE A 181 -6.66 -9.15 -18.71
N GLN A 182 -7.00 -7.92 -19.11
CA GLN A 182 -7.29 -7.62 -20.52
C GLN A 182 -6.06 -7.78 -21.43
N ARG A 183 -4.87 -7.40 -20.95
CA ARG A 183 -3.65 -7.42 -21.75
C ARG A 183 -3.12 -8.84 -21.96
N GLU A 184 -3.05 -9.61 -20.88
CA GLU A 184 -2.33 -10.89 -20.81
C GLU A 184 -3.25 -12.12 -20.91
N TYR A 185 -4.52 -11.99 -20.54
CA TYR A 185 -5.46 -13.11 -20.42
C TYR A 185 -6.73 -12.88 -21.25
N LYS A 186 -6.54 -12.56 -22.54
CA LYS A 186 -7.64 -12.17 -23.46
C LYS A 186 -8.74 -13.22 -23.60
N ASN A 187 -8.37 -14.49 -23.58
CA ASN A 187 -9.26 -15.63 -23.77
C ASN A 187 -9.60 -16.35 -22.46
N LEU A 188 -9.58 -15.63 -21.32
CA LEU A 188 -9.71 -16.21 -19.98
C LEU A 188 -10.92 -17.15 -19.79
N GLU A 189 -12.01 -16.91 -20.51
CA GLU A 189 -13.21 -17.76 -20.43
C GLU A 189 -13.09 -19.07 -21.23
N GLN A 190 -12.25 -19.09 -22.27
CA GLN A 190 -12.01 -20.26 -23.12
C GLN A 190 -10.79 -21.06 -22.67
N ASP A 191 -9.75 -20.35 -22.21
CA ASP A 191 -8.46 -20.90 -21.79
C ASP A 191 -8.04 -20.24 -20.47
N PRO A 192 -8.48 -20.79 -19.32
CA PRO A 192 -8.18 -20.23 -18.01
C PRO A 192 -6.78 -20.62 -17.51
N ASP A 193 -6.17 -21.66 -18.09
CA ASP A 193 -4.96 -22.30 -17.57
C ASP A 193 -3.79 -21.32 -17.37
N PRO A 194 -3.50 -20.37 -18.28
CA PRO A 194 -2.41 -19.42 -18.06
C PRO A 194 -2.60 -18.55 -16.82
N LEU A 195 -3.83 -18.13 -16.50
CA LEU A 195 -4.09 -17.35 -15.28
C LEU A 195 -4.04 -18.26 -14.05
N VAL A 196 -4.61 -19.46 -14.14
CA VAL A 196 -4.61 -20.45 -13.06
C VAL A 196 -3.18 -20.82 -12.66
N GLU A 197 -2.31 -21.09 -13.63
CA GLU A 197 -0.88 -21.34 -13.41
C GLU A 197 -0.22 -20.11 -12.80
N ARG A 198 -0.48 -18.91 -13.34
CA ARG A 198 0.12 -17.67 -12.81
C ARG A 198 -0.21 -17.44 -11.34
N VAL A 199 -1.45 -17.65 -10.92
CA VAL A 199 -1.87 -17.41 -9.53
C VAL A 199 -1.49 -18.55 -8.58
N SER A 200 -1.19 -19.74 -9.12
CA SER A 200 -0.83 -20.92 -8.33
C SER A 200 0.43 -20.74 -7.49
N VAL A 201 1.39 -19.93 -7.98
CA VAL A 201 2.66 -19.66 -7.29
C VAL A 201 2.48 -18.92 -5.97
N TYR A 202 1.33 -18.28 -5.74
CA TYR A 202 1.01 -17.57 -4.51
C TYR A 202 0.27 -18.43 -3.48
N GLY A 203 0.18 -19.75 -3.71
CA GLY A 203 -0.53 -20.67 -2.83
C GLY A 203 -2.01 -20.30 -2.67
N ASN A 204 -2.41 -20.01 -1.42
CA ASN A 204 -3.78 -19.63 -1.05
C ASN A 204 -3.93 -18.13 -0.77
N ALA A 205 -2.97 -17.29 -1.22
CA ALA A 205 -3.04 -15.85 -1.05
C ALA A 205 -4.33 -15.26 -1.64
N SER A 206 -4.92 -14.28 -0.95
CA SER A 206 -6.10 -13.58 -1.47
C SER A 206 -5.74 -12.76 -2.71
N LEU A 207 -6.56 -12.85 -3.75
CA LEU A 207 -6.38 -12.15 -5.03
C LEU A 207 -7.24 -10.88 -5.05
N ALA A 208 -6.64 -9.74 -4.73
CA ALA A 208 -7.36 -8.48 -4.58
C ALA A 208 -7.52 -7.73 -5.90
N MET A 209 -8.75 -7.41 -6.28
CA MET A 209 -9.05 -6.64 -7.49
C MET A 209 -9.81 -5.34 -7.19
N PRO A 210 -9.43 -4.20 -7.78
CA PRO A 210 -10.21 -2.97 -7.74
C PRO A 210 -11.39 -3.02 -8.73
N ALA A 211 -12.32 -3.96 -8.53
CA ALA A 211 -13.45 -4.21 -9.44
C ALA A 211 -14.36 -3.00 -9.65
N PHE A 212 -14.41 -2.10 -8.66
CA PHE A 212 -15.23 -0.89 -8.65
C PHE A 212 -14.39 0.40 -8.66
N ALA A 213 -13.11 0.35 -9.09
CA ALA A 213 -12.34 1.58 -9.29
C ALA A 213 -12.87 2.39 -10.48
N TYR A 214 -13.07 1.73 -11.62
CA TYR A 214 -13.64 2.27 -12.85
C TYR A 214 -14.69 1.32 -13.42
N THR A 215 -15.63 1.83 -14.22
CA THR A 215 -16.69 1.01 -14.87
C THR A 215 -16.12 -0.12 -15.74
N PHE A 216 -15.02 0.15 -16.45
CA PHE A 216 -14.37 -0.87 -17.29
C PHE A 216 -13.69 -2.00 -16.49
N CYS A 217 -13.46 -1.82 -15.18
CA CYS A 217 -12.84 -2.82 -14.32
C CYS A 217 -13.81 -3.96 -13.99
N THR A 218 -15.09 -3.65 -13.79
CA THR A 218 -16.07 -4.60 -13.25
C THR A 218 -16.19 -5.85 -14.08
N GLY A 219 -16.45 -5.72 -15.39
CA GLY A 219 -16.61 -6.89 -16.26
C GLY A 219 -15.41 -7.84 -16.22
N LYS A 220 -14.19 -7.30 -16.14
CA LYS A 220 -12.95 -8.07 -16.10
C LYS A 220 -12.78 -8.79 -14.77
N SER A 221 -13.00 -8.07 -13.66
CA SER A 221 -12.95 -8.65 -12.32
C SER A 221 -14.01 -9.74 -12.11
N MET A 222 -15.22 -9.55 -12.65
CA MET A 222 -16.27 -10.58 -12.54
C MET A 222 -15.93 -11.84 -13.34
N LYS A 223 -15.30 -11.71 -14.52
CA LYS A 223 -14.79 -12.86 -15.28
C LYS A 223 -13.72 -13.61 -14.49
N THR A 224 -12.73 -12.89 -13.96
CA THR A 224 -11.68 -13.48 -13.12
C THR A 224 -12.24 -14.23 -11.92
N LEU A 225 -13.19 -13.63 -11.19
CA LEU A 225 -13.86 -14.29 -10.06
C LEU A 225 -14.57 -15.57 -10.52
N LYS A 226 -15.38 -15.50 -11.58
CA LYS A 226 -16.15 -16.67 -12.08
C LYS A 226 -15.27 -17.82 -12.54
N VAL A 227 -14.11 -17.53 -13.12
CA VAL A 227 -13.17 -18.56 -13.60
C VAL A 227 -12.37 -19.15 -12.44
N LEU A 228 -11.82 -18.32 -11.54
CA LEU A 228 -10.95 -18.81 -10.48
C LEU A 228 -11.71 -19.44 -9.31
N HIS A 229 -12.91 -18.94 -8.97
CA HIS A 229 -13.69 -19.45 -7.84
C HIS A 229 -13.94 -20.97 -7.88
N PRO A 230 -14.39 -21.60 -8.99
CA PRO A 230 -14.57 -23.05 -9.05
C PRO A 230 -13.25 -23.83 -9.13
N ILE A 231 -12.18 -23.26 -9.68
CA ILE A 231 -10.90 -23.96 -9.90
C ILE A 231 -10.01 -23.91 -8.64
N ARG A 232 -9.99 -22.77 -7.94
CA ARG A 232 -9.14 -22.51 -6.76
C ARG A 232 -9.97 -21.89 -5.61
N PRO A 233 -10.95 -22.61 -5.06
CA PRO A 233 -11.84 -22.06 -4.01
C PRO A 233 -11.10 -21.65 -2.72
N GLN A 234 -9.93 -22.22 -2.46
CA GLN A 234 -9.08 -21.88 -1.30
C GLN A 234 -8.27 -20.58 -1.52
N GLN A 235 -8.26 -20.03 -2.72
CA GLN A 235 -7.56 -18.81 -3.09
C GLN A 235 -8.58 -17.73 -3.50
N PRO A 236 -9.18 -17.00 -2.54
CA PRO A 236 -10.33 -16.17 -2.81
C PRO A 236 -9.96 -14.94 -3.66
N VAL A 237 -10.81 -14.63 -4.65
CA VAL A 237 -10.78 -13.33 -5.34
C VAL A 237 -11.63 -12.33 -4.55
N VAL A 238 -10.99 -11.27 -4.06
CA VAL A 238 -11.63 -10.25 -3.20
C VAL A 238 -11.67 -8.90 -3.89
N PHE A 239 -12.72 -8.12 -3.65
CA PHE A 239 -12.89 -6.82 -4.28
C PHE A 239 -12.71 -5.68 -3.29
N PHE A 240 -11.84 -4.71 -3.62
CA PHE A 240 -11.68 -3.52 -2.81
C PHE A 240 -13.00 -2.76 -2.69
N SER A 241 -13.27 -2.26 -1.49
CA SER A 241 -14.39 -1.35 -1.25
C SER A 241 -14.08 0.02 -1.84
N PRO A 242 -14.89 0.51 -2.81
CA PRO A 242 -14.70 1.84 -3.36
C PRO A 242 -14.98 2.95 -2.33
N LEU A 243 -15.73 2.64 -1.27
CA LEU A 243 -15.98 3.58 -0.16
C LEU A 243 -14.73 3.77 0.69
N TYR A 244 -14.03 2.69 1.02
CA TYR A 244 -12.77 2.75 1.76
C TYR A 244 -11.71 3.51 0.93
N LEU A 245 -11.53 3.14 -0.33
CA LEU A 245 -10.55 3.79 -1.22
C LEU A 245 -10.80 5.29 -1.39
N ARG A 246 -12.05 5.73 -1.57
CA ARG A 246 -12.40 7.16 -1.64
C ARG A 246 -12.18 7.91 -0.34
N THR A 247 -12.29 7.24 0.80
CA THR A 247 -12.09 7.87 2.10
C THR A 247 -10.61 8.07 2.36
N LEU A 248 -9.79 7.07 2.03
CA LEU A 248 -8.33 7.17 2.05
C LEU A 248 -7.82 8.26 1.08
N ASP A 249 -8.35 8.30 -0.15
CA ASP A 249 -8.01 9.34 -1.14
C ASP A 249 -8.33 10.75 -0.62
N ARG A 250 -9.53 10.97 -0.07
CA ARG A 250 -9.91 12.27 0.53
C ARG A 250 -9.01 12.66 1.70
N PHE A 251 -8.66 11.70 2.57
CA PHE A 251 -7.78 11.94 3.71
C PHE A 251 -6.42 12.50 3.27
N TRP A 252 -5.83 11.92 2.23
CA TRP A 252 -4.53 12.33 1.72
C TRP A 252 -4.58 13.59 0.86
N LYS A 253 -5.64 13.78 0.06
CA LYS A 253 -5.87 15.05 -0.65
C LYS A 253 -6.03 16.23 0.30
N GLY A 254 -6.71 16.03 1.43
CA GLY A 254 -6.77 17.02 2.52
C GLY A 254 -5.39 17.37 3.12
N ARG A 255 -4.37 16.54 2.90
CA ARG A 255 -2.98 16.73 3.31
C ARG A 255 -2.06 17.15 2.16
N GLY A 256 -2.65 17.65 1.08
CA GLY A 256 -1.93 18.30 -0.02
C GLY A 256 -1.40 17.35 -1.08
N LEU A 257 -1.80 16.08 -1.08
CA LEU A 257 -1.63 15.20 -2.24
C LEU A 257 -2.59 15.62 -3.37
N LYS A 258 -2.11 15.61 -4.63
CA LYS A 258 -2.82 16.19 -5.80
C LYS A 258 -2.87 15.25 -7.02
N GLU A 259 -2.71 13.96 -6.79
CA GLU A 259 -2.93 12.90 -7.77
C GLU A 259 -4.40 12.80 -8.19
N ILE A 260 -4.60 12.15 -9.34
CA ILE A 260 -5.95 11.76 -9.77
C ILE A 260 -6.42 10.61 -8.88
N ARG A 261 -5.54 9.64 -8.66
CA ARG A 261 -5.79 8.46 -7.83
C ARG A 261 -4.50 8.03 -7.14
N LEU A 262 -4.57 7.63 -5.88
CA LEU A 262 -3.43 7.04 -5.17
C LEU A 262 -2.92 5.76 -5.88
N SER A 263 -1.62 5.48 -5.79
CA SER A 263 -1.07 4.21 -6.26
C SER A 263 -1.56 3.04 -5.39
N SER A 264 -1.64 1.84 -5.97
CA SER A 264 -1.99 0.63 -5.21
C SER A 264 -1.01 0.39 -4.04
N GLY A 265 0.29 0.67 -4.27
CA GLY A 265 1.32 0.57 -3.24
C GLY A 265 1.01 1.48 -2.06
N PHE A 266 0.75 2.76 -2.32
CA PHE A 266 0.44 3.73 -1.27
C PHE A 266 -0.86 3.40 -0.53
N MET A 267 -1.89 2.95 -1.26
CA MET A 267 -3.16 2.51 -0.67
C MET A 267 -2.95 1.37 0.33
N LEU A 268 -2.27 0.28 -0.08
CA LEU A 268 -2.10 -0.86 0.80
C LEU A 268 -1.10 -0.58 1.94
N ILE A 269 -0.09 0.27 1.75
CA ILE A 269 0.80 0.70 2.86
C ILE A 269 -0.02 1.37 3.95
N ASN A 270 -0.94 2.26 3.59
CA ASN A 270 -1.86 2.88 4.54
C ASN A 270 -2.78 1.86 5.21
N THR A 271 -3.29 0.89 4.45
CA THR A 271 -4.05 -0.23 5.02
C THR A 271 -3.24 -1.02 6.04
N ALA A 272 -1.96 -1.30 5.79
CA ALA A 272 -1.12 -1.98 6.79
C ALA A 272 -0.87 -1.12 8.03
N LEU A 273 -0.74 0.20 7.89
CA LEU A 273 -0.65 1.08 9.06
C LEU A 273 -1.90 1.00 9.97
N GLU A 274 -3.06 0.62 9.42
CA GLU A 274 -4.27 0.36 10.21
C GLU A 274 -4.32 -1.05 10.82
N LEU A 275 -3.65 -2.03 10.21
CA LEU A 275 -3.77 -3.45 10.55
C LEU A 275 -2.58 -4.00 11.35
N CYS A 276 -1.42 -3.34 11.28
CA CYS A 276 -0.14 -3.92 11.68
C CYS A 276 0.59 -3.02 12.67
N GLU A 277 1.15 -3.62 13.72
CA GLU A 277 2.03 -2.92 14.67
C GLU A 277 3.35 -2.50 14.02
N HIS A 278 3.88 -3.33 13.11
CA HIS A 278 5.14 -3.06 12.41
C HIS A 278 4.95 -3.14 10.89
N VAL A 279 5.21 -2.03 10.21
CA VAL A 279 5.08 -1.92 8.76
C VAL A 279 6.46 -1.76 8.14
N HIS A 280 6.84 -2.69 7.27
CA HIS A 280 8.09 -2.68 6.52
C HIS A 280 7.82 -2.61 5.03
N VAL A 281 8.30 -1.54 4.41
CA VAL A 281 8.04 -1.25 3.01
C VAL A 281 9.30 -1.50 2.19
N TYR A 282 9.19 -2.38 1.21
CA TYR A 282 10.24 -2.70 0.24
C TYR A 282 9.79 -2.35 -1.17
N GLY A 283 10.75 -2.01 -2.02
CA GLY A 283 10.54 -1.68 -3.42
C GLY A 283 9.85 -0.34 -3.68
N PHE A 284 9.37 0.43 -2.70
CA PHE A 284 8.72 1.71 -3.03
C PHE A 284 9.75 2.78 -3.42
N TRP A 285 10.16 2.79 -4.69
CA TRP A 285 11.13 3.71 -5.27
C TRP A 285 10.65 4.22 -6.64
N PRO A 286 10.02 5.41 -6.71
CA PRO A 286 9.38 5.89 -7.93
C PRO A 286 10.34 6.66 -8.87
N PHE A 287 11.65 6.39 -8.79
CA PHE A 287 12.67 7.10 -9.55
C PHE A 287 13.43 6.15 -10.48
N GLY A 288 13.84 6.66 -11.63
CA GLY A 288 14.54 5.87 -12.65
C GLY A 288 16.05 5.71 -12.41
N THR A 289 16.56 6.24 -11.30
CA THR A 289 17.94 6.05 -10.85
C THR A 289 17.98 5.78 -9.35
N ASP A 290 19.00 5.06 -8.90
CA ASP A 290 19.28 4.85 -7.48
C ASP A 290 19.96 6.08 -6.84
N LEU A 291 20.48 5.93 -5.62
CA LEU A 291 21.18 6.99 -4.91
C LEU A 291 22.61 7.24 -5.42
N GLN A 292 23.13 6.35 -6.26
CA GLN A 292 24.43 6.42 -6.92
C GLN A 292 24.30 6.83 -8.39
N ASP A 293 23.12 7.31 -8.81
CA ASP A 293 22.77 7.66 -10.19
C ASP A 293 22.84 6.51 -11.20
N ASN A 294 22.84 5.25 -10.75
CA ASN A 294 22.73 4.11 -11.65
C ASN A 294 21.28 3.99 -12.14
N PRO A 295 21.04 3.67 -13.43
CA PRO A 295 19.70 3.42 -13.95
C PRO A 295 18.99 2.29 -13.22
N VAL A 296 17.75 2.55 -12.77
CA VAL A 296 16.86 1.58 -12.16
C VAL A 296 15.62 1.46 -13.05
N PRO A 297 15.24 0.25 -13.49
CA PRO A 297 14.10 0.10 -14.39
C PRO A 297 12.75 0.35 -13.65
N TYR A 298 11.58 0.16 -14.30
CA TYR A 298 10.25 0.39 -13.66
C TYR A 298 9.40 -0.82 -13.11
N HIS A 299 9.51 -2.11 -13.51
CA HIS A 299 9.29 -3.25 -12.56
C HIS A 299 10.37 -4.38 -12.50
N TYR A 300 10.66 -4.96 -11.33
CA TYR A 300 11.76 -5.96 -11.16
C TYR A 300 11.60 -7.26 -11.93
N TYR A 301 10.48 -7.40 -12.61
CA TYR A 301 10.08 -8.59 -13.31
C TYR A 301 9.71 -8.30 -14.77
N ASP A 302 9.72 -7.04 -15.23
CA ASP A 302 9.36 -6.69 -16.60
C ASP A 302 10.01 -5.39 -17.11
N ALA A 303 9.83 -5.11 -18.40
CA ALA A 303 10.34 -3.90 -19.07
C ALA A 303 9.27 -2.81 -19.25
N LEU A 304 8.17 -2.84 -18.47
CA LEU A 304 7.12 -1.84 -18.56
C LEU A 304 7.56 -0.50 -17.96
N SER A 305 6.82 0.56 -18.29
CA SER A 305 7.07 1.93 -17.83
C SER A 305 5.89 2.48 -17.02
N PRO A 306 6.13 3.47 -16.12
CA PRO A 306 5.08 4.02 -15.28
C PRO A 306 4.07 4.80 -16.10
N HIS A 307 2.79 4.67 -15.73
CA HIS A 307 1.75 5.54 -16.27
C HIS A 307 1.88 6.94 -15.64
N ARG A 308 2.47 7.89 -16.38
CA ARG A 308 2.93 9.20 -15.85
C ARG A 308 1.82 10.13 -15.35
N TYR A 309 0.56 9.87 -15.69
CA TYR A 309 -0.54 10.81 -15.46
C TYR A 309 -1.40 10.51 -14.23
N MET A 310 -1.57 9.23 -13.87
CA MET A 310 -2.61 8.83 -12.89
C MET A 310 -2.16 9.07 -11.44
N HIS A 311 -0.91 8.70 -11.15
CA HIS A 311 -0.36 8.69 -9.80
C HIS A 311 0.71 9.76 -9.67
N LYS A 312 0.88 10.26 -8.44
CA LYS A 312 2.00 11.14 -8.07
C LYS A 312 2.96 10.38 -7.15
N MET A 313 3.47 9.24 -7.61
CA MET A 313 4.29 8.35 -6.78
C MET A 313 5.51 9.03 -6.13
N PRO A 314 6.21 9.99 -6.76
CA PRO A 314 7.24 10.78 -6.05
C PRO A 314 6.72 11.58 -4.86
N GLU A 315 5.51 12.15 -4.95
CA GLU A 315 4.86 12.88 -3.85
C GLU A 315 4.39 11.90 -2.77
N GLU A 316 3.84 10.74 -3.16
CA GLU A 316 3.50 9.64 -2.26
C GLU A 316 4.74 9.13 -1.49
N PHE A 317 5.88 8.94 -2.18
CA PHE A 317 7.14 8.55 -1.57
C PHE A 317 7.60 9.54 -0.51
N VAL A 318 7.45 10.85 -0.74
CA VAL A 318 7.76 11.85 0.29
C VAL A 318 6.89 11.68 1.53
N ARG A 319 5.60 11.31 1.38
CA ARG A 319 4.74 11.02 2.54
C ARG A 319 5.19 9.77 3.28
N LEU A 320 5.56 8.71 2.56
CA LEU A 320 6.12 7.52 3.17
C LEU A 320 7.44 7.80 3.88
N LEU A 321 8.29 8.65 3.33
CA LEU A 321 9.56 9.06 3.93
C LEU A 321 9.35 9.89 5.21
N GLN A 322 8.33 10.74 5.23
CA GLN A 322 7.90 11.45 6.44
C GLN A 322 7.40 10.47 7.52
N LEU A 323 6.60 9.48 7.15
CA LEU A 323 6.15 8.43 8.08
C LEU A 323 7.32 7.60 8.59
N HIS A 324 8.30 7.32 7.73
CA HIS A 324 9.54 6.64 8.10
C HIS A 324 10.35 7.42 9.14
N SER A 325 10.58 8.71 8.92
CA SER A 325 11.34 9.55 9.87
C SER A 325 10.63 9.75 11.21
N GLN A 326 9.31 9.58 11.24
CA GLN A 326 8.49 9.58 12.46
C GLN A 326 8.44 8.21 13.16
N GLY A 327 9.03 7.17 12.56
CA GLY A 327 9.02 5.79 13.07
C GLY A 327 7.71 5.03 12.84
N ALA A 328 6.76 5.58 12.09
CA ALA A 328 5.46 4.93 11.84
C ALA A 328 5.56 3.72 10.89
N LEU A 329 6.58 3.69 10.02
CA LEU A 329 6.93 2.56 9.18
C LEU A 329 8.44 2.53 8.92
N THR A 330 8.94 1.42 8.39
CA THR A 330 10.32 1.31 7.94
C THR A 330 10.36 1.23 6.41
N LEU A 331 10.96 2.22 5.75
CA LEU A 331 11.29 2.12 4.33
C LEU A 331 12.65 1.46 4.16
N HIS A 332 12.68 0.32 3.47
CA HIS A 332 13.91 -0.36 3.11
C HIS A 332 14.35 0.08 1.72
N LEU A 333 15.43 0.85 1.69
CA LEU A 333 15.98 1.49 0.48
C LEU A 333 17.41 1.00 0.17
N GLN A 334 17.90 0.03 0.93
CA GLN A 334 19.29 -0.46 0.94
C GLN A 334 19.34 -1.98 1.13
N PRO A 335 20.52 -2.60 0.91
CA PRO A 335 20.91 -3.91 1.39
C PRO A 335 19.97 -4.63 2.32
N CYS A 336 19.20 -5.65 1.92
CA CYS A 336 18.81 -6.61 2.96
C CYS A 336 20.09 -7.28 3.46
N SER A 337 20.34 -7.25 4.77
CA SER A 337 21.46 -8.01 5.35
C SER A 337 21.18 -9.51 5.21
N SER A 338 22.22 -10.32 5.06
CA SER A 338 22.12 -11.79 4.90
C SER A 338 21.38 -12.50 6.03
N ASN A 339 21.17 -11.83 7.17
CA ASN A 339 20.43 -12.34 8.33
C ASN A 339 18.92 -12.04 8.29
N THR A 340 18.44 -11.27 7.31
CA THR A 340 17.02 -10.92 7.19
C THR A 340 16.34 -11.89 6.21
N ARG A 341 15.85 -13.05 6.69
CA ARG A 341 14.98 -13.91 5.87
C ARG A 341 13.53 -13.46 6.01
N LEU A 342 12.90 -13.15 4.87
CA LEU A 342 11.49 -12.73 4.74
C LEU A 342 10.54 -13.92 4.58
#